data_AF-A0A2N0HK62-F1
#
_entry.id   AF-A0A2N0HK62-F1
#
_cell.length_a   1.000
_cell.length_b   1.000
_cell.length_c   1.000
_cell.angle_alpha   90.00
_cell.angle_beta   90.00
_cell.angle_gamma   90.00
#
_symmetry.space_group_name_H-M   'P 1'
#
loop_
_entity.id
_entity.type
_entity.pdbx_description
1 polymer ?
#
loop_
_entity_poly.entity_id
_entity_poly.type
_entity_poly.pdbx_seq_one_letter_code
_entity_poly.pdbx_strand_id
1 'polypeptide(L)'
;MIGAGFCDRYLDVLASVYIYNEHRGYTSLDRVIEAVRLRCPDDLAFQREIEKHRADEYAHYVMFRRWFERRGMMPLAVDRGVGHIDRFIQWVFRCSIEELDTGEIVATPDEFERLCRVIMLTEQRGMQQVQILLRSRVVRSDPVMRRIFEIVHRDEPDHFLPYQRWLERQGRATARWNERAADWCIHKVLMLWKLPALFLDAGRKRMTRWPDEDGALAAH
;
A
#
# COMPACT_ATOMS: atom_id res chain seq x y z
N MET A 1 -31.00 -9.31 -4.08
CA MET A 1 -29.82 -10.22 -4.17
C MET A 1 -28.78 -9.52 -5.02
N ILE A 2 -27.53 -9.44 -4.58
CA ILE A 2 -26.45 -8.96 -5.45
C ILE A 2 -26.16 -10.10 -6.44
N GLY A 3 -26.17 -9.81 -7.74
CA GLY A 3 -25.95 -10.84 -8.77
C GLY A 3 -24.54 -11.44 -8.69
N ALA A 4 -24.41 -12.74 -8.98
CA ALA A 4 -23.12 -13.46 -8.90
C ALA A 4 -22.00 -12.75 -9.68
N GLY A 5 -22.29 -12.30 -10.91
CA GLY A 5 -21.31 -11.57 -11.74
C GLY A 5 -20.84 -10.23 -11.16
N PHE A 6 -21.66 -9.55 -10.35
CA PHE A 6 -21.23 -8.35 -9.63
C PHE A 6 -20.23 -8.70 -8.53
N CYS A 7 -20.52 -9.73 -7.73
CA CYS A 7 -19.63 -10.16 -6.65
C CYS A 7 -18.27 -10.60 -7.20
N ASP A 8 -18.27 -11.41 -8.26
CA ASP A 8 -17.04 -11.88 -8.89
C ASP A 8 -16.22 -10.72 -9.46
N ARG A 9 -16.88 -9.80 -10.18
CA ARG A 9 -16.19 -8.61 -10.71
C ARG A 9 -15.63 -7.73 -9.60
N TYR A 10 -16.39 -7.54 -8.53
CA TYR A 10 -15.95 -6.73 -7.40
C TYR A 10 -14.70 -7.32 -6.74
N LEU A 11 -14.70 -8.63 -6.49
CA LEU A 11 -13.55 -9.33 -5.90
C LEU A 11 -12.34 -9.34 -6.84
N ASP A 12 -12.53 -9.53 -8.14
CA ASP A 12 -11.47 -9.48 -9.16
C ASP A 12 -10.78 -8.10 -9.19
N VAL A 13 -11.58 -7.03 -9.21
CA VAL A 13 -11.07 -5.64 -9.17
C VAL A 13 -10.37 -5.36 -7.84
N LEU A 14 -11.00 -5.70 -6.72
CA LEU A 14 -10.45 -5.48 -5.39
C LEU A 14 -9.09 -6.18 -5.24
N ALA A 15 -9.03 -7.47 -5.54
CA ALA A 15 -7.81 -8.26 -5.44
C ALA A 15 -6.72 -7.76 -6.39
N SER A 16 -7.07 -7.31 -7.59
CA SER A 16 -6.10 -6.75 -8.54
C SER A 16 -5.48 -5.45 -8.04
N VAL A 17 -6.27 -4.59 -7.39
CA VAL A 17 -5.77 -3.37 -6.75
C VAL A 17 -4.87 -3.70 -5.56
N TYR A 18 -5.24 -4.69 -4.75
CA TYR A 18 -4.40 -5.14 -3.63
C TYR A 18 -3.09 -5.76 -4.10
N ILE A 19 -3.08 -6.60 -5.15
CA ILE A 19 -1.83 -7.08 -5.78
C ILE A 19 -0.89 -5.93 -6.10
N TYR A 20 -1.42 -4.86 -6.70
CA TYR A 20 -0.63 -3.68 -7.01
C TYR A 20 -0.15 -2.98 -5.74
N ASN A 21 -1.04 -2.69 -4.80
CA ASN A 21 -0.71 -1.94 -3.60
C ASN A 21 0.30 -2.65 -2.71
N GLU A 22 0.12 -3.95 -2.42
CA GLU A 22 1.05 -4.73 -1.60
C GLU A 22 2.43 -4.85 -2.29
N HIS A 23 2.44 -5.07 -3.61
CA HIS A 23 3.68 -5.09 -4.38
C HIS A 23 4.43 -3.76 -4.30
N ARG A 24 3.69 -2.65 -4.44
CA ARG A 24 4.24 -1.31 -4.28
C ARG A 24 4.72 -1.09 -2.85
N GLY A 25 3.95 -1.48 -1.84
CA GLY A 25 4.29 -1.34 -0.43
C GLY A 25 5.65 -1.94 -0.12
N TYR A 26 5.82 -3.25 -0.35
CA TYR A 26 7.07 -3.92 0.02
C TYR A 26 8.28 -3.46 -0.81
N THR A 27 8.12 -3.21 -2.11
CA THR A 27 9.26 -2.76 -2.96
C THR A 27 9.70 -1.34 -2.62
N SER A 28 8.76 -0.51 -2.17
CA SER A 28 9.05 0.87 -1.77
C SER A 28 9.70 0.94 -0.40
N LEU A 29 9.34 0.02 0.50
CA LEU A 29 9.95 -0.08 1.82
C LEU A 29 11.42 -0.45 1.76
N ASP A 30 11.89 -1.12 0.70
CA ASP A 30 13.32 -1.39 0.51
C ASP A 30 14.13 -0.07 0.52
N ARG A 31 13.65 0.99 -0.18
CA ARG A 31 14.27 2.34 -0.14
C ARG A 31 14.12 3.03 1.21
N VAL A 32 13.01 2.83 1.91
CA VAL A 32 12.76 3.40 3.23
C VAL A 32 13.72 2.79 4.26
N ILE A 33 13.94 1.49 4.20
CA ILE A 33 14.89 0.77 5.07
C ILE A 33 16.31 1.32 4.87
N GLU A 34 16.74 1.55 3.63
CA GLU A 34 18.03 2.20 3.34
C GLU A 34 18.11 3.59 3.99
N ALA A 35 17.10 4.44 3.79
CA ALA A 35 17.06 5.76 4.38
C ALA A 35 17.09 5.73 5.92
N VAL A 36 16.36 4.79 6.54
CA VAL A 36 16.31 4.65 8.00
C VAL A 36 17.66 4.17 8.55
N ARG A 37 18.33 3.22 7.89
CA ARG A 37 19.67 2.76 8.30
C ARG A 37 20.70 3.88 8.28
N LEU A 38 20.63 4.77 7.30
CA LEU A 38 21.52 5.93 7.20
C LEU A 38 21.19 7.01 8.24
N ARG A 39 19.90 7.30 8.45
CA ARG A 39 19.45 8.39 9.33
C ARG A 39 19.48 8.03 10.81
N CYS A 40 19.15 6.78 11.13
CA CYS A 40 18.97 6.26 12.47
C CYS A 40 19.79 4.98 12.68
N PRO A 41 21.14 5.01 12.52
CA PRO A 41 21.97 3.81 12.55
C PRO A 41 21.89 3.06 13.89
N ASP A 42 21.70 3.80 14.99
CA ASP A 42 21.64 3.23 16.34
C ASP A 42 20.22 2.84 16.79
N ASP A 43 19.17 3.23 16.06
CA ASP A 43 17.78 2.85 16.37
C ASP A 43 17.43 1.50 15.75
N LEU A 44 18.08 0.45 16.26
CA LEU A 44 17.89 -0.93 15.79
C LEU A 44 16.45 -1.43 15.99
N ALA A 45 15.73 -0.87 16.97
CA ALA A 45 14.32 -1.20 17.19
C ALA A 45 13.47 -0.69 16.03
N PHE A 46 13.62 0.58 15.66
CA PHE A 46 12.91 1.16 14.53
C PHE A 46 13.23 0.47 13.20
N GLN A 47 14.51 0.13 12.96
CA GLN A 47 14.92 -0.61 11.77
C GLN A 47 14.21 -1.97 11.66
N ARG A 48 14.18 -2.76 12.75
CA ARG A 48 13.52 -4.07 12.76
C ARG A 48 12.01 -3.98 12.56
N GLU A 49 11.38 -2.94 13.09
CA GLU A 49 9.95 -2.72 12.91
C GLU A 49 9.59 -2.44 11.44
N ILE A 50 10.42 -1.68 10.72
CA ILE A 50 10.22 -1.43 9.28
C ILE A 50 10.55 -2.66 8.44
N GLU A 51 11.59 -3.42 8.80
CA GLU A 51 11.89 -4.71 8.15
C GLU A 51 10.73 -5.70 8.31
N LYS A 52 10.10 -5.72 9.49
CA LYS A 52 8.88 -6.50 9.73
C LYS A 52 7.74 -5.99 8.85
N HIS A 53 7.47 -4.68 8.82
CA HIS A 53 6.45 -4.08 7.94
C HIS A 53 6.63 -4.54 6.49
N ARG A 54 7.86 -4.45 5.95
CA ARG A 54 8.18 -4.90 4.59
C ARG A 54 7.96 -6.40 4.38
N ALA A 55 8.21 -7.22 5.39
CA ALA A 55 7.97 -8.66 5.31
C ALA A 55 6.47 -8.98 5.32
N ASP A 56 5.68 -8.26 6.12
CA ASP A 56 4.23 -8.41 6.22
C ASP A 56 3.56 -8.03 4.89
N GLU A 57 3.91 -6.90 4.27
CA GLU A 57 3.44 -6.46 2.95
C GLU A 57 3.71 -7.52 1.85
N TYR A 58 4.89 -8.14 1.87
CA TYR A 58 5.18 -9.23 0.93
C TYR A 58 4.36 -10.49 1.22
N ALA A 59 4.13 -10.82 2.48
CA ALA A 59 3.25 -11.92 2.84
C ALA A 59 1.82 -11.65 2.36
N HIS A 60 1.31 -10.42 2.51
CA HIS A 60 0.00 -9.99 2.01
C HIS A 60 -0.08 -10.10 0.49
N TYR A 61 0.93 -9.61 -0.24
CA TYR A 61 1.06 -9.79 -1.69
C TYR A 61 0.93 -11.26 -2.10
N VAL A 62 1.69 -12.16 -1.46
CA VAL A 62 1.65 -13.60 -1.75
C VAL A 62 0.26 -14.20 -1.46
N MET A 63 -0.44 -13.73 -0.43
CA MET A 63 -1.80 -14.18 -0.13
C MET A 63 -2.78 -13.82 -1.26
N PHE A 64 -2.74 -12.58 -1.76
CA PHE A 64 -3.57 -12.17 -2.89
C PHE A 64 -3.18 -12.91 -4.18
N ARG A 65 -1.88 -13.13 -4.42
CA ARG A 65 -1.40 -13.91 -5.57
C ARG A 65 -1.98 -15.32 -5.55
N ARG A 66 -1.90 -16.00 -4.41
CA ARG A 66 -2.47 -17.34 -4.23
C ARG A 66 -3.98 -17.40 -4.42
N TRP A 67 -4.70 -16.32 -4.10
CA TRP A 67 -6.14 -16.24 -4.36
C TRP A 67 -6.45 -16.27 -5.86
N PHE A 68 -5.65 -15.57 -6.68
CA PHE A 68 -5.74 -15.61 -8.14
C PHE A 68 -5.29 -16.94 -8.73
N GLU A 69 -4.16 -17.49 -8.27
CA GLU A 69 -3.63 -18.78 -8.72
C GLU A 69 -4.65 -19.92 -8.53
N ARG A 70 -5.35 -19.95 -7.38
CA ARG A 70 -6.41 -20.92 -7.11
C ARG A 70 -7.59 -20.83 -8.07
N ARG A 71 -7.79 -19.67 -8.70
CA ARG A 71 -8.83 -19.41 -9.69
C ARG A 71 -8.33 -19.59 -11.13
N GLY A 72 -7.05 -19.91 -11.33
CA GLY A 72 -6.46 -20.11 -12.66
C GLY A 72 -6.45 -18.84 -13.51
N MET A 73 -6.34 -17.67 -12.90
CA MET A 73 -6.41 -16.38 -13.60
C MET A 73 -5.33 -15.40 -13.13
N MET A 74 -4.94 -14.50 -14.01
CA MET A 74 -4.06 -13.36 -13.68
C MET A 74 -4.89 -12.15 -13.22
N PRO A 75 -4.37 -11.28 -12.34
CA PRO A 75 -5.02 -10.02 -11.99
C PRO A 75 -5.24 -9.11 -13.20
N LEU A 76 -6.19 -8.19 -13.08
CA LEU A 76 -6.38 -7.10 -14.04
C LEU A 76 -5.13 -6.21 -14.04
N ALA A 77 -4.70 -5.75 -15.22
CA ALA A 77 -3.61 -4.79 -15.30
C ALA A 77 -4.08 -3.43 -14.76
N VAL A 78 -3.47 -2.97 -13.67
CA VAL A 78 -3.76 -1.68 -13.05
C VAL A 78 -2.53 -0.77 -13.11
N ASP A 79 -2.75 0.54 -13.03
CA ASP A 79 -1.71 1.56 -13.14
C ASP A 79 -1.52 2.33 -11.83
N ARG A 80 -0.47 3.16 -11.76
CA ARG A 80 -0.17 4.05 -10.61
C ARG A 80 -1.34 4.90 -10.13
N GLY A 81 -2.37 5.09 -10.96
CA GLY A 81 -3.58 5.81 -10.59
C GLY A 81 -4.41 5.15 -9.50
N VAL A 82 -4.22 3.85 -9.21
CA VAL A 82 -4.85 3.14 -8.08
C VAL A 82 -3.96 3.02 -6.83
N GLY A 83 -2.65 3.29 -6.96
CA GLY A 83 -1.69 3.27 -5.86
C GLY A 83 -1.85 4.47 -4.94
N HIS A 84 -2.20 4.24 -3.68
CA HIS A 84 -2.37 5.35 -2.74
C HIS A 84 -1.02 6.04 -2.44
N ILE A 85 0.00 5.24 -2.09
CA ILE A 85 1.33 5.76 -1.74
C ILE A 85 1.97 6.54 -2.91
N ASP A 86 1.85 6.04 -4.15
CA ASP A 86 2.33 6.71 -5.36
C ASP A 86 1.74 8.12 -5.50
N ARG A 87 0.43 8.23 -5.31
CA ARG A 87 -0.27 9.51 -5.43
C ARG A 87 0.04 10.44 -4.28
N PHE A 88 0.22 9.90 -3.08
CA PHE A 88 0.56 10.71 -1.91
C PHE A 88 1.96 11.29 -2.08
N ILE A 89 2.94 10.47 -2.48
CA ILE A 89 4.30 10.92 -2.74
C ILE A 89 4.34 11.94 -3.88
N GLN A 90 3.65 11.69 -4.99
CA GLN A 90 3.55 12.65 -6.08
C GLN A 90 2.96 13.99 -5.65
N TRP A 91 2.02 14.00 -4.71
CA TRP A 91 1.41 15.23 -4.21
C TRP A 91 2.36 15.98 -3.26
N VAL A 92 3.01 15.24 -2.37
CA VAL A 92 3.82 15.79 -1.29
C VAL A 92 5.22 16.17 -1.79
N PHE A 93 5.93 15.23 -2.40
CA PHE A 93 7.31 15.39 -2.86
C PHE A 93 7.43 15.88 -4.32
N ARG A 94 6.32 15.90 -5.07
CA ARG A 94 6.29 16.33 -6.49
C ARG A 94 7.09 15.45 -7.45
N CYS A 95 7.55 14.29 -6.99
CA CYS A 95 8.21 13.25 -7.78
C CYS A 95 7.49 11.91 -7.60
N SER A 96 7.85 10.92 -8.43
CA SER A 96 7.46 9.53 -8.20
C SER A 96 8.28 8.91 -7.07
N ILE A 97 7.80 7.82 -6.50
CA ILE A 97 8.54 7.08 -5.48
C ILE A 97 9.85 6.45 -5.99
N GLU A 98 9.94 6.22 -7.30
CA GLU A 98 11.20 5.84 -7.97
C GLU A 98 12.24 6.94 -7.98
N GLU A 99 11.79 8.19 -7.96
CA GLU A 99 12.62 9.39 -8.05
C GLU A 99 12.87 10.02 -6.67
N LEU A 100 12.42 9.37 -5.58
CA LEU A 100 12.78 9.81 -4.24
C LEU A 100 14.30 9.61 -4.04
N ASP A 101 15.03 10.72 -3.94
CA ASP A 101 16.44 10.72 -3.58
C ASP A 101 16.58 10.39 -2.09
N THR A 102 16.91 9.12 -1.80
CA THR A 102 17.12 8.65 -0.42
C THR A 102 18.28 9.38 0.26
N GLY A 103 19.26 9.86 -0.49
CA GLY A 103 20.37 10.68 0.02
C GLY A 103 19.91 12.06 0.48
N GLU A 104 19.11 12.76 -0.34
CA GLU A 104 18.56 14.08 0.01
C GLU A 104 17.58 14.00 1.19
N ILE A 105 16.71 12.99 1.19
CA ILE A 105 15.73 12.74 2.26
C ILE A 105 16.45 12.47 3.60
N VAL A 106 17.53 11.69 3.58
CA VAL A 106 18.34 11.43 4.78
C VAL A 106 19.12 12.66 5.23
N ALA A 107 19.64 13.45 4.30
CA ALA A 107 20.42 14.65 4.59
C ALA A 107 19.57 15.75 5.26
N THR A 108 18.26 15.77 4.99
CA THR A 108 17.35 16.81 5.48
C THR A 108 16.37 16.25 6.53
N PRO A 109 16.52 16.58 7.82
CA PRO A 109 15.67 16.05 8.89
C PRO A 109 14.16 16.24 8.66
N ASP A 110 13.77 17.37 8.06
CA ASP A 110 12.36 17.68 7.80
C ASP A 110 11.77 16.84 6.66
N GLU A 111 12.56 16.43 5.67
CA GLU A 111 12.11 15.56 4.57
C GLU A 111 12.00 14.10 5.05
N PHE A 112 12.92 13.63 5.90
CA PHE A 112 12.76 12.32 6.55
C PHE A 112 11.51 12.28 7.44
N GLU A 113 11.27 13.33 8.23
CA GLU A 113 10.06 13.48 9.05
C GLU A 113 8.79 13.43 8.19
N ARG A 114 8.83 14.10 7.03
CA ARG A 114 7.75 14.12 6.05
C ARG A 114 7.50 12.75 5.44
N LEU A 115 8.54 12.00 5.11
CA LEU A 115 8.44 10.63 4.62
C LEU A 115 7.75 9.73 5.65
N CYS A 116 8.20 9.77 6.91
CA CYS A 116 7.58 9.00 8.00
C CYS A 116 6.09 9.33 8.16
N ARG A 117 5.69 10.60 8.08
CA ARG A 117 4.27 10.99 8.13
C ARG A 117 3.47 10.47 6.94
N VAL A 118 4.00 10.55 5.73
CA VAL A 118 3.30 10.07 4.53
C VAL A 118 3.04 8.57 4.62
N ILE A 119 4.03 7.79 5.03
CA ILE A 119 3.87 6.35 5.23
C ILE A 119 2.82 6.11 6.32
N MET A 120 3.01 6.69 7.51
CA MET A 120 2.07 6.55 8.63
C MET A 120 0.62 6.86 8.24
N LEU A 121 0.37 7.95 7.51
CA LEU A 121 -0.98 8.33 7.06
C LEU A 121 -1.55 7.35 6.04
N THR A 122 -0.71 6.86 5.12
CA THR A 122 -1.13 5.89 4.09
C THR A 122 -1.54 4.57 4.72
N GLU A 123 -0.74 4.06 5.67
CA GLU A 123 -1.02 2.84 6.43
C GLU A 123 -2.27 2.99 7.32
N GLN A 124 -2.42 4.11 8.05
CA GLN A 124 -3.65 4.39 8.82
C GLN A 124 -4.91 4.40 7.93
N ARG A 125 -4.78 4.86 6.69
CA ARG A 125 -5.87 4.79 5.71
C ARG A 125 -6.13 3.36 5.25
N GLY A 126 -5.09 2.58 4.98
CA GLY A 126 -5.15 1.15 4.65
C GLY A 126 -6.00 0.40 5.67
N MET A 127 -5.63 0.50 6.95
CA MET A 127 -6.36 -0.07 8.07
C MET A 127 -7.85 0.31 8.07
N GLN A 128 -8.17 1.59 7.89
CA GLN A 128 -9.56 2.08 7.88
C GLN A 128 -10.34 1.53 6.68
N GLN A 129 -9.70 1.40 5.52
CA GLN A 129 -10.29 0.78 4.33
C GLN A 129 -10.56 -0.72 4.56
N VAL A 130 -9.61 -1.45 5.13
CA VAL A 130 -9.76 -2.88 5.45
C VAL A 130 -10.90 -3.10 6.45
N GLN A 131 -11.06 -2.24 7.45
CA GLN A 131 -12.21 -2.30 8.37
C GLN A 131 -13.56 -2.18 7.66
N ILE A 132 -13.65 -1.37 6.61
CA ILE A 132 -14.86 -1.24 5.79
C ILE A 132 -15.05 -2.51 4.95
N LEU A 133 -13.98 -3.01 4.33
CA LEU A 133 -14.01 -4.23 3.50
C LEU A 133 -14.45 -5.46 4.31
N LEU A 134 -13.98 -5.61 5.55
CA LEU A 134 -14.41 -6.70 6.45
C LEU A 134 -15.90 -6.67 6.79
N ARG A 135 -16.57 -5.52 6.68
CA ARG A 135 -18.03 -5.39 6.85
C ARG A 135 -18.80 -5.65 5.56
N SER A 136 -18.13 -5.64 4.40
CA SER A 136 -18.75 -5.85 3.09
C SER A 136 -19.32 -7.26 2.98
N ARG A 137 -20.58 -7.36 2.52
CA ARG A 137 -21.22 -8.66 2.25
C ARG A 137 -20.49 -9.44 1.14
N VAL A 138 -19.93 -8.74 0.16
CA VAL A 138 -19.22 -9.34 -0.98
C VAL A 138 -17.89 -9.96 -0.53
N VAL A 139 -17.12 -9.26 0.30
CA VAL A 139 -15.88 -9.79 0.88
C VAL A 139 -16.19 -10.98 1.80
N ARG A 140 -17.23 -10.84 2.64
CA ARG A 140 -17.64 -11.91 3.56
C ARG A 140 -18.17 -13.17 2.88
N SER A 141 -18.63 -13.07 1.63
CA SER A 141 -19.08 -14.25 0.86
C SER A 141 -17.93 -15.10 0.31
N ASP A 142 -16.71 -14.56 0.21
CA ASP A 142 -15.51 -15.34 -0.14
C ASP A 142 -14.68 -15.61 1.13
N PRO A 143 -14.63 -16.86 1.63
CA PRO A 143 -13.96 -17.17 2.89
C PRO A 143 -12.45 -16.97 2.84
N VAL A 144 -11.83 -17.13 1.66
CA VAL A 144 -10.39 -16.90 1.50
C VAL A 144 -10.12 -15.41 1.52
N MET A 145 -10.85 -14.62 0.74
CA MET A 145 -10.70 -13.16 0.71
C MET A 145 -10.93 -12.53 2.08
N ARG A 146 -12.01 -12.95 2.76
CA ARG A 146 -12.28 -12.53 4.13
C ARG A 146 -11.09 -12.83 5.04
N ARG A 147 -10.52 -14.03 4.95
CA ARG A 147 -9.39 -14.42 5.80
C ARG A 147 -8.13 -13.59 5.51
N ILE A 148 -7.86 -13.29 4.24
CA ILE A 148 -6.75 -12.40 3.85
C ILE A 148 -6.93 -11.04 4.54
N PHE A 149 -8.09 -10.41 4.41
CA PHE A 149 -8.34 -9.12 5.05
C PHE A 149 -8.33 -9.16 6.59
N GLU A 150 -8.71 -10.28 7.22
CA GLU A 150 -8.58 -10.44 8.67
C GLU A 150 -7.12 -10.50 9.14
N ILE A 151 -6.22 -11.02 8.29
CA ILE A 151 -4.78 -11.05 8.55
C ILE A 151 -4.21 -9.65 8.34
N VAL A 152 -4.45 -9.05 7.17
CA VAL A 152 -4.02 -7.67 6.87
C VAL A 152 -4.46 -6.72 7.99
N HIS A 153 -5.73 -6.75 8.38
CA HIS A 153 -6.25 -5.89 9.46
C HIS A 153 -5.52 -6.05 10.80
N ARG A 154 -5.07 -7.26 11.13
CA ARG A 154 -4.32 -7.54 12.35
C ARG A 154 -2.91 -6.96 12.29
N ASP A 155 -2.29 -6.99 11.13
CA ASP A 155 -0.89 -6.62 10.93
C ASP A 155 -0.74 -5.09 10.75
N GLU A 156 -1.76 -4.42 10.21
CA GLU A 156 -1.77 -2.97 9.92
C GLU A 156 -1.33 -2.03 11.07
N PRO A 157 -1.67 -2.26 12.37
CA PRO A 157 -1.09 -1.48 13.46
C PRO A 157 0.44 -1.48 13.47
N ASP A 158 1.06 -2.61 13.15
CA ASP A 158 2.52 -2.73 13.10
C ASP A 158 3.12 -1.98 11.89
N HIS A 159 2.31 -1.58 10.92
CA HIS A 159 2.74 -0.85 9.73
C HIS A 159 2.86 0.66 10.01
N PHE A 160 1.91 1.27 10.74
CA PHE A 160 1.97 2.73 11.00
C PHE A 160 2.59 3.11 12.35
N LEU A 161 2.47 2.28 13.38
CA LEU A 161 2.94 2.61 14.73
C LEU A 161 4.46 2.86 14.83
N PRO A 162 5.35 2.19 14.07
CA PRO A 162 6.78 2.48 14.11
C PRO A 162 7.08 3.93 13.77
N TYR A 163 6.50 4.44 12.68
CA TYR A 163 6.65 5.82 12.24
C TYR A 163 6.03 6.81 13.22
N GLN A 164 4.84 6.50 13.75
CA GLN A 164 4.19 7.33 14.76
C GLN A 164 5.06 7.46 16.01
N ARG A 165 5.53 6.34 16.57
CA ARG A 165 6.39 6.32 17.76
C ARG A 165 7.69 7.07 17.50
N TRP A 166 8.29 6.90 16.33
CA TRP A 166 9.50 7.65 15.97
C TRP A 166 9.25 9.16 15.95
N LEU A 167 8.18 9.62 15.29
CA LEU A 167 7.80 11.04 15.27
C LEU A 167 7.55 11.60 16.67
N GLU A 168 6.84 10.86 17.52
CA GLU A 168 6.57 11.24 18.92
C GLU A 168 7.85 11.34 19.75
N ARG A 169 8.79 10.39 19.62
CA ARG A 169 10.11 10.46 20.29
C ARG A 169 10.92 11.68 19.87
N GLN A 170 10.77 12.14 18.63
CA GLN A 170 11.42 13.34 18.11
C GLN A 170 10.67 14.64 18.45
N GLY A 171 9.55 14.57 19.18
CA GLY A 171 8.70 15.72 19.49
C GLY A 171 8.02 16.32 18.26
N ARG A 172 7.84 15.54 17.19
CA ARG A 172 7.31 16.01 15.90
C ARG A 172 5.81 15.75 15.78
N ALA A 173 5.15 16.56 14.96
CA ALA A 173 3.74 16.36 14.66
C ALA A 173 3.54 15.05 13.88
N THR A 174 2.53 14.28 14.27
CA THR A 174 2.18 13.02 13.59
C THR A 174 1.51 13.25 12.24
N ALA A 175 0.81 14.38 12.05
CA ALA A 175 0.20 14.73 10.77
C ALA A 175 0.05 16.25 10.63
N ARG A 176 0.33 16.79 9.43
CA ARG A 176 0.03 18.19 9.09
C ARG A 176 -1.31 18.31 8.35
N TRP A 177 -1.96 19.47 8.43
CA TRP A 177 -3.27 19.72 7.82
C TRP A 177 -3.27 19.53 6.30
N ASN A 178 -2.24 19.99 5.62
CA ASN A 178 -2.07 19.82 4.18
C ASN A 178 -1.92 18.34 3.79
N GLU A 179 -1.23 17.53 4.59
CA GLU A 179 -1.06 16.09 4.35
C GLU A 179 -2.39 15.36 4.56
N ARG A 180 -3.15 15.69 5.61
CA ARG A 180 -4.51 15.15 5.81
C ARG A 180 -5.46 15.52 4.67
N ALA A 181 -5.37 16.75 4.16
CA ALA A 181 -6.17 17.18 3.02
C ALA A 181 -5.77 16.44 1.72
N ALA A 182 -4.47 16.20 1.52
CA ALA A 182 -3.96 15.42 0.39
C ALA A 182 -4.46 13.98 0.45
N ASP A 183 -4.30 13.29 1.59
CA ASP A 183 -4.84 11.95 1.84
C ASP A 183 -6.34 11.88 1.52
N TRP A 184 -7.12 12.81 2.07
CA TRP A 184 -8.56 12.87 1.83
C TRP A 184 -8.89 13.03 0.34
N CYS A 185 -8.21 13.95 -0.35
CA CYS A 185 -8.42 14.21 -1.77
C CYS A 185 -8.09 12.97 -2.62
N ILE A 186 -6.93 12.36 -2.38
CA ILE A 186 -6.48 11.17 -3.10
C ILE A 186 -7.47 10.02 -2.89
N HIS A 187 -7.87 9.77 -1.64
CA HIS A 187 -8.83 8.75 -1.30
C HIS A 187 -10.19 8.99 -1.98
N LYS A 188 -10.69 10.22 -2.03
CA LYS A 188 -11.95 10.54 -2.73
C LYS A 188 -11.85 10.30 -4.23
N VAL A 189 -10.75 10.70 -4.86
CA VAL A 189 -10.53 10.42 -6.29
C VAL A 189 -10.46 8.92 -6.56
N LEU A 190 -9.79 8.16 -5.69
CA LEU A 190 -9.70 6.71 -5.82
C LEU A 190 -11.09 6.07 -5.74
N MET A 191 -11.85 6.39 -4.69
CA MET A 191 -13.14 5.79 -4.39
C MET A 191 -14.28 6.21 -5.34
N LEU A 192 -14.31 7.46 -5.78
CA LEU A 192 -15.42 8.01 -6.57
C LEU A 192 -15.18 7.99 -8.08
N TRP A 193 -13.94 7.82 -8.51
CA TRP A 193 -13.59 7.87 -9.93
C TRP A 193 -12.82 6.64 -10.41
N LYS A 194 -11.62 6.40 -9.85
CA LYS A 194 -10.72 5.37 -10.38
C LYS A 194 -11.27 3.95 -10.19
N LEU A 195 -11.74 3.60 -8.98
CA LEU A 195 -12.31 2.28 -8.71
C LEU A 195 -13.62 2.02 -9.47
N PRO A 196 -14.58 2.97 -9.53
CA PRO A 196 -15.76 2.80 -10.38
C PRO A 196 -15.43 2.63 -11.86
N ALA A 197 -14.50 3.42 -12.40
CA ALA A 197 -14.07 3.29 -13.79
C ALA A 197 -13.44 1.91 -14.06
N LEU A 198 -12.56 1.43 -13.17
CA LEU A 198 -11.97 0.10 -13.27
C LEU A 198 -13.03 -1.01 -13.15
N PHE A 199 -14.02 -0.83 -12.26
CA PHE A 199 -15.10 -1.79 -12.10
C PHE A 199 -15.94 -1.93 -13.38
N LEU A 200 -16.27 -0.82 -14.02
CA LEU A 200 -17.10 -0.76 -15.23
C LEU A 200 -16.36 -1.16 -16.52
N ASP A 201 -15.03 -1.13 -16.53
CA ASP A 201 -14.21 -1.53 -17.68
C ASP A 201 -14.13 -3.06 -17.85
N ALA A 202 -15.17 -3.66 -18.42
CA ALA A 202 -15.22 -5.09 -18.69
C ALA A 202 -14.16 -5.59 -19.70
N GLY A 203 -13.58 -4.68 -20.50
CA GLY A 203 -12.56 -5.00 -21.50
C GLY A 203 -11.13 -4.92 -20.99
N ARG A 204 -10.93 -4.61 -19.70
CA ARG A 204 -9.62 -4.46 -19.07
C ARG A 204 -8.79 -5.73 -19.26
N LYS A 205 -7.59 -5.57 -19.83
CA LYS A 205 -6.64 -6.67 -20.00
C LYS A 205 -6.15 -7.18 -18.64
N ARG A 206 -5.86 -8.48 -18.58
CA ARG A 206 -5.16 -9.09 -17.45
C ARG A 206 -3.65 -8.95 -17.63
N MET A 207 -2.92 -9.01 -16.53
CA MET A 207 -1.47 -9.10 -16.55
C MET A 207 -1.04 -10.42 -17.22
N THR A 208 0.13 -10.40 -17.85
CA THR A 208 0.72 -11.59 -18.49
C THR A 208 1.81 -12.24 -17.64
N ARG A 209 2.29 -11.53 -16.62
CA ARG A 209 3.32 -11.95 -15.66
C ARG A 209 3.01 -11.38 -14.29
N TRP A 210 3.58 -11.96 -13.24
CA TRP A 210 3.44 -11.41 -11.90
C TRP A 210 4.38 -10.22 -11.69
N PRO A 211 3.98 -9.20 -10.91
CA PRO A 211 4.84 -8.05 -10.63
C PRO A 211 6.26 -8.39 -10.15
N ASP A 212 6.39 -9.43 -9.31
CA ASP A 212 7.66 -9.88 -8.73
C ASP A 212 8.55 -10.67 -9.71
N GLU A 213 8.02 -11.13 -10.85
CA GLU A 213 8.80 -11.83 -11.89
C GLU A 213 9.59 -10.86 -12.77
N ASP A 214 9.16 -9.61 -12.88
CA ASP A 214 9.88 -8.56 -13.60
C ASP A 214 11.04 -7.96 -12.77
N GLY A 215 11.12 -8.31 -11.47
CA GLY A 215 12.11 -7.83 -10.50
C GLY A 215 13.52 -8.42 -10.62
N ALA A 216 13.77 -9.35 -11.54
CA ALA A 216 15.12 -9.86 -11.82
C ALA A 216 15.99 -8.91 -12.69
N LEU A 217 15.47 -7.73 -13.07
CA LEU A 217 16.14 -6.80 -14.00
C LEU A 217 16.69 -5.50 -13.35
N ALA A 218 16.75 -5.40 -12.03
CA ALA A 218 17.30 -4.21 -11.34
C ALA A 218 18.42 -4.53 -10.34
N ALA A 219 19.29 -5.48 -10.68
CA ALA A 219 20.56 -5.71 -9.99
C ALA A 219 21.71 -5.60 -10.99
N HIS A 220 22.03 -4.37 -11.38
CA HIS A 220 23.33 -3.98 -11.96
C HIS A 220 23.65 -2.55 -11.55
#